data_AF-A0A2D0JZL3-F1
#
_entry.id   AF-A0A2D0JZL3-F1
#
_cell.length_a   1.000
_cell.length_b   1.000
_cell.length_c   1.000
_cell.angle_alpha   90.00
_cell.angle_beta   90.00
_cell.angle_gamma   90.00
#
_symmetry.space_group_name_H-M   'P 1'
#
loop_
_entity.id
_entity.type
_entity.pdbx_description
1 polymer ?
#
loop_
_entity_poly.entity_id
_entity_poly.type
_entity_poly.pdbx_seq_one_letter_code
_entity_poly.pdbx_strand_id
1 'polypeptide(L)'
;MARTPESKVKEQVDSLLAHVGAYVLTPTTGGFGRSGHADRICCVPDVQGGLGSFLAVEVKAGKNKPTALQCRRLLSTLNAGGYAAVVNETNLSVFHTWLAAIHNGTLDGPRYLLPNGVILTINTKVGK
;
A
#
# COMPACT_ATOMS: atom_id res chain seq x y z
N MET A 1 0.42 -16.55 20.46
CA MET A 1 -0.90 -16.12 19.97
C MET A 1 -1.10 -16.69 18.56
N ALA A 2 -2.30 -17.19 18.22
CA ALA A 2 -2.55 -17.75 16.88
C ALA A 2 -2.41 -16.65 15.81
N ARG A 3 -1.58 -16.88 14.78
CA ARG A 3 -1.47 -15.94 13.65
C ARG A 3 -2.76 -15.99 12.84
N THR A 4 -3.41 -14.85 12.68
CA THR A 4 -4.51 -14.75 11.72
C THR A 4 -3.96 -14.86 10.29
N PRO A 5 -4.78 -15.27 9.30
CA PRO A 5 -4.36 -15.23 7.90
C PRO A 5 -3.84 -13.85 7.47
N GLU A 6 -4.48 -12.77 7.95
CA GLU A 6 -4.07 -11.40 7.64
C GLU A 6 -2.70 -11.06 8.26
N SER A 7 -2.40 -11.55 9.47
CA SER A 7 -1.06 -11.39 10.07
C SER A 7 0.04 -12.02 9.23
N LYS A 8 -0.21 -13.15 8.56
CA LYS A 8 0.78 -13.80 7.69
C LYS A 8 1.11 -12.93 6.47
N VAL A 9 0.08 -12.39 5.80
CA VAL A 9 0.28 -11.47 4.67
C VAL A 9 1.02 -10.21 5.13
N LYS A 10 0.65 -9.67 6.31
CA LYS A 10 1.28 -8.48 6.89
C LYS A 10 2.78 -8.69 7.13
N GLU A 11 3.18 -9.83 7.70
CA GLU A 11 4.60 -10.17 7.89
C GLU A 11 5.37 -10.24 6.56
N GLN A 12 4.76 -10.77 5.50
CA GLN A 12 5.38 -10.82 4.18
C GLN A 12 5.52 -9.43 3.56
N VAL A 13 4.50 -8.58 3.67
CA VAL A 13 4.56 -7.18 3.26
C VAL A 13 5.67 -6.43 4.00
N ASP A 14 5.76 -6.61 5.32
CA ASP A 14 6.81 -6.00 6.15
C ASP A 14 8.21 -6.43 5.71
N SER A 15 8.38 -7.72 5.40
CA SER A 15 9.65 -8.25 4.92
C SER A 15 10.06 -7.66 3.57
N LEU A 16 9.10 -7.50 2.64
CA LEU A 16 9.34 -6.89 1.33
C LEU A 16 9.68 -5.39 1.44
N LEU A 17 8.97 -4.66 2.29
CA LEU A 17 9.25 -3.24 2.55
C LEU A 17 10.63 -3.05 3.20
N ALA A 18 10.98 -3.91 4.16
CA ALA A 18 12.30 -3.89 4.80
C ALA A 18 13.42 -4.21 3.81
N HIS A 19 13.18 -5.15 2.87
CA HIS A 19 14.17 -5.53 1.85
C HIS A 19 14.60 -4.35 0.96
N VAL A 20 13.68 -3.44 0.63
CA VAL A 20 13.98 -2.22 -0.14
C VAL A 20 14.38 -1.03 0.73
N GLY A 21 14.54 -1.22 2.05
CA GLY A 21 14.91 -0.15 2.97
C GLY A 21 13.83 0.92 3.15
N ALA A 22 12.55 0.58 2.96
CA ALA A 22 11.46 1.54 3.14
C ALA A 22 11.37 2.02 4.60
N TYR A 23 11.13 3.33 4.77
CA TYR A 23 10.69 3.85 6.07
C TYR A 23 9.21 3.51 6.25
N VAL A 24 8.86 2.84 7.35
CA VAL A 24 7.50 2.31 7.58
C VAL A 24 6.93 2.79 8.91
N LEU A 25 5.71 3.32 8.85
CA LEU A 25 4.89 3.71 9.99
C LEU A 25 3.62 2.84 10.03
N THR A 26 3.27 2.34 11.22
CA THR A 26 1.97 1.71 11.48
C THR A 26 1.07 2.70 12.24
N PRO A 27 0.00 3.22 11.64
CA PRO A 27 -0.88 4.19 12.30
C PRO A 27 -1.67 3.59 13.47
N THR A 28 -1.74 4.31 14.59
CA THR A 28 -2.62 3.96 15.72
C THR A 28 -4.05 4.39 15.42
N THR A 29 -5.03 3.54 15.73
CA THR A 29 -6.46 3.76 15.41
C THR A 29 -7.29 4.39 16.53
N GLY A 30 -6.66 4.95 17.58
CA GLY A 30 -7.35 5.53 18.75
C GLY A 30 -6.67 6.77 19.32
N GLY A 31 -7.34 7.43 20.29
CA GLY A 31 -6.89 8.71 20.87
C GLY A 31 -6.92 9.83 19.84
N PHE A 32 -5.77 10.46 19.58
CA PHE A 32 -5.61 11.49 18.54
C PHE A 32 -5.42 10.91 17.12
N GLY A 33 -5.41 9.57 16.99
CA GLY A 33 -5.37 8.88 15.70
C GLY A 33 -6.70 8.96 14.94
N ARG A 34 -6.66 8.68 13.63
CA ARG A 34 -7.87 8.60 12.79
C ARG A 34 -8.07 7.17 12.31
N SER A 35 -9.32 6.72 12.26
CA SER A 35 -9.65 5.39 11.75
C SER A 35 -9.46 5.28 10.23
N GLY A 36 -9.26 4.04 9.77
CA GLY A 36 -9.20 3.66 8.37
C GLY A 36 -7.95 4.14 7.62
N HIS A 37 -6.89 4.53 8.32
CA HIS A 37 -5.56 4.53 7.71
C HIS A 37 -5.20 3.11 7.26
N ALA A 38 -4.39 3.04 6.20
CA ALA A 38 -3.85 1.78 5.73
C ALA A 38 -2.94 1.15 6.80
N ASP A 39 -2.82 -0.18 6.78
CA ASP A 39 -1.98 -0.93 7.72
C ASP A 39 -0.54 -0.43 7.77
N ARG A 40 0.00 0.01 6.62
CA ARG A 40 1.33 0.59 6.48
C ARG A 40 1.26 1.90 5.71
N ILE A 41 1.92 2.91 6.26
CA ILE A 41 2.26 4.15 5.57
C ILE A 41 3.77 4.17 5.45
N CYS A 42 4.29 4.28 4.24
CA CYS A 42 5.73 4.14 4.01
C CYS A 42 6.28 5.11 2.98
N CYS A 43 7.58 5.38 3.10
CA CYS A 43 8.37 6.08 2.11
C CYS A 43 9.39 5.08 1.53
N VAL A 44 9.19 4.72 0.27
CA VAL A 44 10.09 3.80 -0.46
C VAL A 44 11.24 4.64 -1.00
N PRO A 45 12.50 4.33 -0.66
CA PRO A 45 13.64 5.08 -1.20
C PRO A 45 13.74 4.86 -2.72
N ASP A 46 14.30 5.83 -3.43
CA ASP A 46 14.72 5.65 -4.82
C ASP A 46 16.19 5.23 -4.82
N VAL A 47 16.48 4.05 -5.37
CA VAL A 47 17.84 3.50 -5.43
C VAL A 47 18.79 4.34 -6.29
N GLN A 48 18.25 5.15 -7.21
CA GLN A 48 19.02 6.05 -8.06
C GLN A 48 19.40 7.36 -7.35
N GLY A 49 19.03 7.54 -6.08
CA GLY A 49 19.33 8.73 -5.30
C GLY A 49 18.32 9.88 -5.49
N GLY A 50 17.16 9.60 -6.09
CA GLY A 50 16.05 10.53 -6.24
C GLY A 50 15.23 10.73 -4.96
N LEU A 51 14.06 11.35 -5.13
CA LEU A 51 13.10 11.53 -4.04
C LEU A 51 12.39 10.20 -3.73
N GLY A 52 12.23 9.90 -2.44
CA GLY A 52 11.45 8.75 -2.00
C GLY A 52 9.98 8.85 -2.41
N SER A 53 9.36 7.69 -2.62
CA SER A 53 7.97 7.54 -3.03
C SER A 53 7.07 7.22 -1.84
N PHE A 54 6.06 8.05 -1.60
CA PHE A 54 5.03 7.78 -0.59
C PHE A 54 4.13 6.62 -1.04
N LEU A 55 3.95 5.61 -0.18
CA LEU A 55 3.16 4.41 -0.44
C LEU A 55 2.27 4.08 0.77
N ALA A 56 0.97 3.86 0.53
CA ALA A 56 0.04 3.31 1.51
C ALA A 56 -0.30 1.85 1.16
N VAL A 57 -0.17 0.92 2.12
CA VAL A 57 -0.46 -0.51 1.92
C VAL A 57 -1.51 -0.98 2.92
N GLU A 58 -2.64 -1.45 2.40
CA GLU A 58 -3.69 -2.11 3.16
C GLU A 58 -3.58 -3.63 2.96
N VAL A 59 -3.59 -4.40 4.04
CA VAL A 59 -3.44 -5.85 4.03
C VAL A 59 -4.77 -6.51 4.33
N LYS A 60 -5.22 -7.39 3.43
CA LYS A 60 -6.43 -8.20 3.62
C LYS A 60 -6.09 -9.68 3.52
N ALA A 61 -6.90 -10.53 4.14
CA ALA A 61 -6.87 -11.97 3.95
C ALA A 61 -8.01 -12.46 3.05
N GLY A 62 -7.72 -13.44 2.20
CA GLY A 62 -8.69 -14.09 1.34
C GLY A 62 -9.47 -13.12 0.47
N LYS A 63 -10.81 -13.14 0.60
CA LYS A 63 -11.75 -12.29 -0.18
C LYS A 63 -12.15 -11.01 0.54
N ASN A 64 -11.54 -10.70 1.69
CA ASN A 64 -11.87 -9.51 2.45
C ASN A 64 -11.52 -8.26 1.64
N LYS A 65 -12.44 -7.31 1.63
CA LYS A 65 -12.27 -6.02 0.94
C LYS A 65 -11.92 -4.94 1.97
N PRO A 66 -11.20 -3.88 1.56
CA PRO A 66 -11.04 -2.71 2.41
C PRO A 66 -12.40 -2.10 2.76
N THR A 67 -12.51 -1.54 3.95
CA THR A 67 -13.69 -0.78 4.37
C THR A 67 -13.82 0.51 3.54
N ALA A 68 -15.01 1.12 3.54
CA ALA A 68 -15.24 2.38 2.83
C ALA A 68 -14.26 3.49 3.27
N LEU A 69 -13.91 3.54 4.57
CA LEU A 69 -12.97 4.52 5.10
C LEU A 69 -11.53 4.27 4.62
N GLN A 70 -11.11 3.00 4.56
CA GLN A 70 -9.81 2.61 4.01
C GLN A 70 -9.72 2.94 2.52
N CYS A 71 -10.75 2.60 1.74
CA CYS A 71 -10.84 3.01 0.32
C CYS A 71 -10.69 4.53 0.17
N ARG A 72 -11.36 5.33 1.01
CA ARG A 72 -11.23 6.80 0.99
C ARG A 72 -9.80 7.26 1.28
N ARG A 73 -9.08 6.63 2.21
CA ARG A 73 -7.69 6.99 2.51
C ARG A 73 -6.74 6.59 1.38
N LEU A 74 -6.90 5.40 0.81
CA LEU A 74 -6.12 4.96 -0.36
C LEU A 74 -6.34 5.91 -1.54
N LEU A 75 -7.58 6.32 -1.81
CA LEU A 75 -7.89 7.32 -2.83
C LEU A 75 -7.27 8.69 -2.53
N SER A 76 -7.26 9.11 -1.26
CA SER A 76 -6.61 10.37 -0.86
C SER A 76 -5.11 10.34 -1.12
N THR A 77 -4.45 9.21 -0.87
CA THR A 77 -3.04 8.99 -1.21
C THR A 77 -2.80 9.13 -2.71
N LEU A 78 -3.61 8.47 -3.53
CA LEU A 78 -3.49 8.53 -4.99
C LEU A 78 -3.69 9.96 -5.52
N ASN A 79 -4.69 10.67 -5.00
CA ASN A 79 -4.98 12.06 -5.38
C ASN A 79 -3.86 13.02 -5.01
N ALA A 80 -3.06 12.71 -3.97
CA ALA A 80 -1.89 13.48 -3.58
C ALA A 80 -0.62 13.11 -4.38
N GLY A 81 -0.73 12.19 -5.36
CA GLY A 81 0.40 11.70 -6.14
C GLY A 81 1.18 10.55 -5.50
N GLY A 82 0.71 10.00 -4.37
CA GLY A 82 1.30 8.82 -3.77
C GLY A 82 0.91 7.52 -4.48
N TYR A 83 1.43 6.41 -3.96
CA TYR A 83 1.11 5.06 -4.38
C TYR A 83 0.16 4.38 -3.38
N ALA A 84 -0.72 3.50 -3.84
CA ALA A 84 -1.66 2.80 -2.97
C ALA A 84 -1.81 1.31 -3.35
N ALA A 85 -1.61 0.41 -2.40
CA ALA A 85 -1.75 -1.02 -2.63
C ALA A 85 -2.76 -1.64 -1.66
N VAL A 86 -3.55 -2.58 -2.17
CA VAL A 86 -4.25 -3.58 -1.36
C VAL A 86 -3.56 -4.92 -1.64
N VAL A 87 -3.08 -5.58 -0.59
CA VAL A 87 -2.28 -6.81 -0.71
C VAL A 87 -2.95 -7.94 0.05
N ASN A 88 -3.03 -9.10 -0.60
CA ASN A 88 -3.48 -10.36 -0.03
C ASN A 88 -2.61 -11.51 -0.54
N GLU A 89 -2.96 -12.74 -0.18
CA GLU A 89 -2.22 -13.95 -0.56
C GLU A 89 -2.08 -14.14 -2.08
N THR A 90 -3.00 -13.57 -2.87
CA THR A 90 -3.05 -13.80 -4.32
C THR A 90 -2.18 -12.85 -5.14
N ASN A 91 -1.73 -11.73 -4.57
CA ASN A 91 -0.97 -10.71 -5.30
C ASN A 91 0.37 -10.32 -4.64
N LEU A 92 0.84 -11.07 -3.64
CA LEU A 92 2.14 -10.82 -2.99
C LEU A 92 3.33 -10.81 -3.96
N SER A 93 3.36 -11.73 -4.92
CA SER A 93 4.43 -11.77 -5.94
C SER A 93 4.40 -10.53 -6.82
N VAL A 94 3.20 -10.10 -7.23
CA VAL A 94 2.99 -8.89 -8.02
C VAL A 94 3.38 -7.65 -7.21
N PHE A 95 3.04 -7.61 -5.92
CA PHE A 95 3.45 -6.54 -5.01
C PHE A 95 4.97 -6.45 -4.89
N HIS A 96 5.68 -7.57 -4.81
CA HIS A 96 7.14 -7.57 -4.80
C HIS A 96 7.73 -6.93 -6.07
N THR A 97 7.29 -7.36 -7.25
CA THR A 97 7.76 -6.79 -8.52
C THR A 97 7.40 -5.31 -8.65
N TRP A 98 6.19 -4.94 -8.24
CA TRP A 98 5.70 -3.56 -8.29
C TRP A 98 6.46 -2.64 -7.33
N LEU A 99 6.73 -3.10 -6.10
CA LEU A 99 7.54 -2.38 -5.12
C LEU A 99 8.97 -2.20 -5.61
N ALA A 100 9.57 -3.22 -6.22
CA ALA A 100 10.88 -3.12 -6.83
C ALA A 100 10.90 -2.09 -7.97
N ALA A 101 9.86 -2.05 -8.82
CA ALA A 101 9.76 -1.06 -9.89
C ALA A 101 9.66 0.38 -9.34
N ILE A 102 8.93 0.60 -8.24
CA ILE A 102 8.89 1.89 -7.53
C ILE A 102 10.27 2.24 -6.98
N HIS A 103 10.91 1.31 -6.28
CA HIS A 103 12.23 1.50 -5.67
C HIS A 103 13.31 1.83 -6.71
N ASN A 104 13.20 1.25 -7.91
CA ASN A 104 14.10 1.49 -9.03
C ASN A 104 13.75 2.74 -9.86
N GLY A 105 12.63 3.42 -9.58
CA GLY A 105 12.16 4.54 -10.39
C GLY A 105 11.72 4.15 -11.81
N THR A 106 11.37 2.88 -12.03
CA THR A 106 11.10 2.30 -13.37
C THR A 106 9.64 1.89 -13.57
N LEU A 107 8.76 2.21 -12.63
CA LEU A 107 7.35 1.83 -12.75
C LEU A 107 6.68 2.56 -13.93
N ASP A 108 6.46 1.83 -15.01
CA ASP A 108 5.66 2.24 -16.16
C ASP A 108 4.25 1.61 -16.06
N GLY A 109 3.39 2.21 -15.23
CA GLY A 109 2.09 1.64 -14.92
C GLY A 109 1.27 2.42 -13.89
N PRO A 110 0.15 1.86 -13.42
CA PRO A 110 -0.71 2.52 -12.46
C PRO A 110 0.00 2.71 -11.11
N ARG A 111 -0.27 3.84 -10.45
CA ARG A 111 0.19 4.10 -9.06
C ARG A 111 -0.56 3.30 -8.01
N TYR A 112 -1.36 2.32 -8.43
CA TYR A 112 -2.08 1.44 -7.54
C TYR A 112 -1.91 -0.03 -7.89
N LEU A 113 -2.01 -0.89 -6.87
CA LEU A 113 -2.05 -2.34 -7.02
C LEU A 113 -3.22 -2.89 -6.22
N LEU A 114 -4.10 -3.66 -6.87
CA LEU A 114 -5.29 -4.23 -6.26
C LEU A 114 -5.37 -5.73 -6.57
N PRO A 115 -5.89 -6.56 -5.64
CA PRO A 115 -6.20 -7.95 -5.94
C PRO A 115 -7.48 -8.02 -6.79
N ASN A 116 -7.70 -9.18 -7.42
CA ASN A 116 -8.87 -9.40 -8.27
C ASN A 116 -10.19 -9.11 -7.53
N GLY A 117 -11.10 -8.38 -8.18
CA GLY A 117 -12.42 -8.05 -7.64
C GLY A 117 -12.46 -6.91 -6.61
N VAL A 118 -11.32 -6.24 -6.38
CA VAL A 118 -11.25 -4.96 -5.65
C VAL A 118 -11.15 -3.83 -6.67
N ILE A 119 -12.03 -2.85 -6.55
CA ILE A 119 -12.07 -1.67 -7.42
C ILE A 119 -11.94 -0.45 -6.53
N LEU A 120 -10.98 0.42 -6.84
CA LEU A 120 -10.93 1.79 -6.33
C LEU A 120 -11.40 2.71 -7.44
N THR A 121 -12.56 3.33 -7.25
CA THR A 121 -13.04 4.35 -8.20
C THR A 121 -12.23 5.62 -8.00
N ILE A 122 -11.15 5.76 -8.77
CA ILE A 122 -10.39 7.00 -8.85
C ILE A 122 -11.20 8.01 -9.67
N ASN A 123 -11.61 9.11 -9.03
CA ASN A 123 -12.05 10.29 -9.77
C ASN A 123 -10.78 10.96 -10.32
N THR A 124 -10.45 10.68 -11.58
CA THR A 124 -9.28 11.23 -12.29
C THR A 124 -9.35 12.73 -12.56
N LYS A 125 -10.36 13.44 -12.03
CA LYS A 125 -10.45 14.91 -12.07
C LYS A 125 -9.53 15.57 -11.04
N VAL A 126 -8.24 15.23 -11.05
CA VAL A 126 -7.20 16.05 -10.41
C VAL A 126 -6.31 16.55 -11.54
N GLY A 127 -6.72 17.69 -12.08
CA GLY A 127 -6.16 18.30 -13.28
C GLY A 127 -6.97 19.51 -13.69
N LYS A 128 -6.96 20.55 -12.84
CA LYS A 128 -7.05 21.96 -13.22
C LYS A 128 -6.27 22.77 -12.21
#